data_AF-A0AAN8IGW3-F1
#
_entry.id   AF-A0AAN8IGW3-F1
#
_cell.length_a   1.000
_cell.length_b   1.000
_cell.length_c   1.000
_cell.angle_alpha   90.00
_cell.angle_beta   90.00
_cell.angle_gamma   90.00
#
_symmetry.space_group_name_H-M   'P 1'
#
loop_
_entity.id
_entity.type
_entity.pdbx_description
1 polymer ?
#
loop_
_entity_poly.entity_id
_entity_poly.type
_entity_poly.pdbx_seq_one_letter_code
_entity_poly.pdbx_strand_id
1 'polypeptide(L)'
;MNGTDKIAAQDQFTIGETIFYLSNGAVGSIFNCIVLWIAFVHIDTDDKPRQIIVINMTFADLLMCLCYMLTRPYLNYFPNVLCHPYYVTIWTIQLVSCLNLVW
;
A
#
# COMPACT_ATOMS: atom_id res chain seq x y z
N MET A 1 -27.04 23.00 7.85
CA MET A 1 -26.12 22.66 6.74
C MET A 1 -25.13 23.82 6.59
N ASN A 2 -24.00 23.81 7.31
CA ASN A 2 -22.94 24.84 7.17
C ASN A 2 -21.57 24.36 7.70
N GLY A 3 -21.41 23.04 7.90
CA GLY A 3 -20.23 22.44 8.54
C GLY A 3 -19.52 21.41 7.65
N THR A 4 -20.24 20.79 6.71
CA THR A 4 -19.69 19.81 5.76
C THR A 4 -18.76 20.45 4.73
N ASP A 5 -19.04 21.68 4.30
CA ASP A 5 -18.26 22.35 3.25
C ASP A 5 -16.86 22.76 3.74
N LYS A 6 -16.72 23.01 5.05
CA LYS A 6 -15.43 23.29 5.70
C LYS A 6 -14.57 22.04 5.86
N ILE A 7 -15.20 20.87 6.09
CA ILE A 7 -14.50 19.59 6.14
C ILE A 7 -14.05 19.19 4.73
N ALA A 8 -14.89 19.39 3.72
CA ALA A 8 -14.57 19.11 2.32
C ALA A 8 -13.42 19.98 1.77
N ALA A 9 -13.28 21.22 2.27
CA ALA A 9 -12.14 22.10 1.93
C ALA A 9 -10.85 21.71 2.67
N GLN A 10 -10.95 21.07 3.83
CA GLN A 10 -9.80 20.65 4.65
C GLN A 10 -9.21 19.30 4.20
N ASP A 11 -9.99 18.47 3.47
CA ASP A 11 -9.56 17.19 2.86
C ASP A 11 -9.00 17.33 1.44
N GLN A 12 -8.71 18.56 1.00
CA GLN A 12 -7.97 18.79 -0.24
C GLN A 12 -6.50 18.50 0.01
N PHE A 13 -6.04 17.32 -0.40
CA PHE A 13 -4.61 16.98 -0.39
C PHE A 13 -3.81 18.10 -1.06
N THR A 14 -2.76 18.57 -0.39
CA THR A 14 -1.86 19.56 -0.97
C THR A 14 -1.17 18.94 -2.19
N ILE A 15 -0.84 19.75 -3.21
CA ILE A 15 -0.10 19.28 -4.40
C ILE A 15 1.18 18.54 -3.98
N GLY A 16 1.88 19.03 -2.96
CA GLY A 16 3.07 18.39 -2.41
C GLY A 16 2.81 17.00 -1.82
N GLU A 17 1.71 16.82 -1.09
CA GLU A 17 1.33 15.51 -0.54
C GLU A 17 0.94 14.54 -1.64
N THR A 18 0.19 15.00 -2.64
CA THR A 18 -0.19 14.19 -3.80
C THR A 18 1.04 13.67 -4.54
N ILE A 19 2.02 14.55 -4.81
CA ILE A 19 3.28 14.15 -5.45
C ILE A 19 4.06 13.19 -4.55
N PHE A 20 4.09 13.43 -3.23
CA PHE A 20 4.75 12.54 -2.27
C PHE A 20 4.15 11.13 -2.29
N TYR A 21 2.82 11.01 -2.19
CA TYR A 21 2.12 9.72 -2.24
C TYR A 21 2.33 8.99 -3.57
N LEU A 22 2.19 9.68 -4.70
CA LEU A 22 2.36 9.08 -6.02
C LEU A 22 3.80 8.67 -6.30
N SER A 23 4.78 9.51 -5.96
CA SER A 23 6.20 9.19 -6.14
C SER A 23 6.64 8.04 -5.24
N ASN A 24 6.25 8.04 -3.97
CA ASN A 24 6.56 6.94 -3.06
C ASN A 24 5.84 5.64 -3.45
N GLY A 25 4.60 5.73 -3.92
CA GLY A 25 3.86 4.60 -4.48
C GLY A 25 4.54 4.01 -5.71
N ALA A 26 4.97 4.85 -6.66
CA ALA A 26 5.64 4.40 -7.88
C ALA A 26 7.03 3.80 -7.58
N VAL A 27 7.87 4.52 -6.84
CA VAL A 27 9.23 4.07 -6.49
C VAL A 27 9.18 2.80 -5.63
N GLY A 28 8.30 2.78 -4.63
CA GLY A 28 8.09 1.60 -3.78
C GLY A 28 7.57 0.40 -4.56
N SER A 29 6.66 0.59 -5.52
CA SER A 29 6.17 -0.50 -6.37
C SER A 29 7.29 -1.06 -7.25
N ILE A 30 8.12 -0.19 -7.86
CA ILE A 30 9.23 -0.63 -8.71
C ILE A 30 10.22 -1.48 -7.92
N PHE A 31 10.66 -0.99 -6.74
CA PHE A 31 11.62 -1.74 -5.94
C PHE A 31 11.05 -3.05 -5.40
N ASN A 32 9.82 -3.07 -4.89
CA ASN A 32 9.19 -4.31 -4.45
C ASN A 32 8.99 -5.30 -5.61
N CYS A 33 8.66 -4.84 -6.81
CA CYS A 33 8.59 -5.69 -8.00
C CYS A 33 9.97 -6.28 -8.38
N ILE A 34 11.06 -5.50 -8.29
CA ILE A 34 12.41 -6.01 -8.53
C ILE A 34 12.79 -7.08 -7.50
N VAL A 35 12.48 -6.86 -6.22
CA VAL A 35 12.75 -7.83 -5.15
C VAL A 35 11.96 -9.12 -5.37
N LEU A 36 10.67 -9.02 -5.69
CA LEU A 36 9.83 -10.19 -6.03
C LEU A 36 10.36 -10.92 -7.26
N TRP A 37 10.78 -10.19 -8.30
CA TRP A 37 11.38 -10.78 -9.49
C TRP A 37 12.64 -11.58 -9.17
N ILE A 38 13.55 -11.00 -8.38
CA ILE A 38 14.77 -11.69 -7.94
C ILE A 38 14.41 -12.93 -7.15
N ALA A 39 13.43 -12.84 -6.25
CA ALA A 39 13.00 -13.95 -5.44
C ALA A 39 12.39 -15.09 -6.28
N PHE A 40 11.53 -14.80 -7.26
CA PHE A 40 10.95 -15.83 -8.11
C PHE A 40 11.95 -16.50 -9.06
N VAL A 41 12.99 -15.78 -9.49
CA VAL A 41 13.95 -16.31 -10.47
C VAL A 41 15.15 -17.00 -9.81
N HIS A 42 15.61 -16.51 -8.65
CA HIS A 42 16.89 -16.92 -8.07
C HIS A 42 16.80 -17.61 -6.71
N ILE A 43 15.63 -17.58 -6.05
CA ILE A 43 15.47 -18.19 -4.74
C ILE A 43 14.73 -19.52 -4.88
N ASP A 44 15.39 -20.59 -4.43
CA ASP A 44 14.74 -21.86 -4.16
C ASP A 44 14.03 -21.77 -2.80
N THR A 45 12.70 -21.75 -2.84
CA THR A 45 11.86 -21.57 -1.65
C THR A 45 11.73 -22.83 -0.80
N ASP A 46 12.14 -24.01 -1.29
CA ASP A 46 11.92 -25.27 -0.58
C ASP A 46 12.84 -25.46 0.64
N ASP A 47 14.04 -24.88 0.63
CA ASP A 47 15.04 -25.09 1.69
C ASP A 47 15.12 -23.96 2.73
N LYS A 48 14.52 -22.79 2.46
CA LYS A 48 14.76 -21.57 3.26
C LYS A 48 13.45 -20.86 3.66
N PRO A 49 12.80 -21.27 4.77
CA PRO A 49 11.53 -20.70 5.21
C PRO A 49 11.59 -19.18 5.46
N ARG A 50 12.77 -18.66 5.85
CA ARG A 50 12.98 -17.21 6.01
C ARG A 50 12.81 -16.43 4.71
N GLN A 51 13.15 -17.01 3.56
CA GLN A 51 13.03 -16.31 2.27
C GLN A 51 11.57 -16.21 1.81
N ILE A 52 10.74 -17.22 2.11
CA ILE A 52 9.29 -17.17 1.87
C ILE A 52 8.65 -15.99 2.61
N ILE A 53 9.08 -15.74 3.84
CA ILE A 53 8.55 -14.64 4.66
C ILE A 53 8.93 -13.28 4.09
N VAL A 54 10.17 -13.12 3.63
CA VAL A 54 10.61 -11.90 2.95
C VAL A 54 9.80 -11.68 1.66
N ILE A 55 9.48 -12.73 0.90
CA ILE A 55 8.63 -12.65 -0.30
C ILE A 55 7.22 -12.17 0.08
N ASN A 56 6.61 -12.77 1.12
CA ASN A 56 5.28 -12.37 1.58
C ASN A 56 5.24 -10.93 2.12
N MET A 57 6.27 -10.51 2.85
CA MET A 57 6.42 -9.12 3.29
C MET A 57 6.53 -8.17 2.09
N THR A 58 7.41 -8.48 1.12
CA THR A 58 7.60 -7.68 -0.10
C THR A 58 6.30 -7.58 -0.90
N PHE A 59 5.53 -8.67 -0.97
CA PHE A 59 4.23 -8.68 -1.65
C PHE A 59 3.18 -7.82 -0.92
N ALA A 60 3.14 -7.88 0.41
CA ALA A 60 2.28 -7.00 1.20
C ALA A 60 2.67 -5.52 1.01
N ASP A 61 3.96 -5.20 1.01
CA ASP A 61 4.44 -3.84 0.79
C ASP A 61 4.12 -3.34 -0.64
N LEU A 62 4.21 -4.23 -1.66
CA LEU A 62 3.76 -3.92 -3.02
C LEU A 62 2.27 -3.58 -3.06
N LEU A 63 1.43 -4.36 -2.38
CA LEU A 63 0.00 -4.09 -2.28
C LEU A 63 -0.28 -2.77 -1.54
N MET A 64 0.50 -2.41 -0.52
CA MET A 64 0.39 -1.07 0.10
C MET A 64 0.73 0.04 -0.88
N CYS A 65 1.80 -0.11 -1.68
CA CYS A 65 2.16 0.89 -2.67
C CYS A 65 1.08 1.05 -3.75
N LEU A 66 0.50 -0.04 -4.23
CA LEU A 66 -0.53 -0.01 -5.28
C LEU A 66 -1.92 0.38 -4.78
N CYS A 67 -2.35 -0.16 -3.63
CA CYS A 67 -3.71 0.00 -3.11
C CYS A 67 -3.87 1.10 -2.08
N TYR A 68 -2.80 1.63 -1.49
CA TYR A 68 -2.88 2.76 -0.55
C TYR A 68 -2.21 3.99 -1.12
N MET A 69 -0.92 3.92 -1.46
CA MET A 69 -0.17 5.11 -1.88
C MET A 69 -0.70 5.70 -3.18
N LEU A 70 -1.13 4.85 -4.14
CA LEU A 70 -1.66 5.31 -5.42
C LEU A 70 -3.08 5.89 -5.33
N THR A 71 -3.93 5.32 -4.47
CA THR A 71 -5.37 5.65 -4.37
C THR A 71 -5.67 6.71 -3.32
N ARG A 72 -4.79 6.91 -2.32
CA ARG A 72 -5.01 7.86 -1.22
C ARG A 72 -5.31 9.29 -1.68
N PRO A 73 -4.59 9.88 -2.67
CA PRO A 73 -4.90 11.23 -3.16
C PRO A 73 -6.25 11.32 -3.88
N TYR A 74 -6.78 10.20 -4.37
CA TYR A 74 -8.02 10.13 -5.13
C TYR A 74 -9.21 9.63 -4.30
N LEU A 75 -9.05 9.44 -2.99
CA LEU A 75 -10.08 8.85 -2.13
C LEU A 75 -11.41 9.62 -2.18
N ASN A 76 -11.35 10.94 -2.37
CA ASN A 76 -12.51 11.83 -2.51
C ASN A 76 -13.38 11.55 -3.76
N TYR A 77 -12.85 10.82 -4.75
CA TYR A 77 -13.60 10.42 -5.95
C TYR A 77 -14.32 9.08 -5.80
N PHE A 78 -14.02 8.31 -4.74
CA PHE A 78 -14.63 7.00 -4.53
C PHE A 78 -15.97 7.11 -3.78
N PRO A 79 -16.94 6.23 -4.09
CA PRO A 79 -18.21 6.20 -3.37
C PRO A 79 -17.99 5.77 -1.91
N ASN A 80 -18.71 6.41 -0.98
CA ASN A 80 -18.62 6.13 0.46
C ASN A 80 -18.82 4.65 0.84
N VAL A 81 -19.56 3.88 0.03
CA VAL A 81 -19.78 2.44 0.25
C VAL A 81 -18.47 1.64 0.17
N LEU A 82 -17.50 2.11 -0.61
CA LEU A 82 -16.18 1.46 -0.75
C LEU A 82 -15.19 1.88 0.34
N CYS A 83 -15.52 2.86 1.18
CA CYS A 83 -14.66 3.33 2.26
C CYS A 83 -14.31 2.20 3.24
N HIS A 84 -15.32 1.46 3.71
CA HIS A 84 -15.12 0.37 4.65
C HIS A 84 -14.25 -0.78 4.09
N PRO A 85 -14.53 -1.36 2.90
CA PRO A 85 -13.68 -2.40 2.34
C PRO A 85 -12.27 -1.88 2.01
N TYR A 86 -12.13 -0.60 1.63
CA TYR A 86 -10.82 0.02 1.39
C TYR A 86 -9.94 0.03 2.64
N TYR A 87 -10.46 0.51 3.78
CA TYR A 87 -9.70 0.53 5.04
C TYR A 87 -9.41 -0.87 5.59
N VAL A 88 -10.34 -1.82 5.42
CA VAL A 88 -10.10 -3.23 5.78
C VAL A 88 -8.97 -3.83 4.94
N THR A 89 -8.93 -3.51 3.65
CA THR A 89 -7.87 -3.98 2.75
C THR A 89 -6.51 -3.46 3.20
N ILE A 90 -6.39 -2.16 3.45
CA ILE A 90 -5.14 -1.52 3.93
C ILE A 90 -4.69 -2.14 5.25
N TRP A 91 -5.61 -2.29 6.20
CA TRP A 91 -5.32 -2.85 7.51
C TRP A 91 -4.83 -4.30 7.41
N THR A 92 -5.49 -5.11 6.57
CA THR A 92 -5.11 -6.51 6.36
C THR A 92 -3.72 -6.62 5.75
N ILE A 93 -3.42 -5.81 4.74
CA ILE A 93 -2.09 -5.81 4.10
C ILE A 93 -1.00 -5.42 5.11
N GLN A 94 -1.22 -4.35 5.88
CA GLN A 94 -0.24 -3.88 6.88
C GLN A 94 -0.03 -4.93 7.99
N LEU A 95 -1.10 -5.59 8.43
CA LEU A 95 -1.03 -6.64 9.43
C LEU A 95 -0.21 -7.84 8.93
N VAL A 96 -0.39 -8.25 7.66
CA VAL A 96 0.43 -9.30 7.04
C VAL A 96 1.91 -8.91 7.01
N SER A 97 2.23 -7.67 6.62
CA SER A 97 3.61 -7.17 6.63
C SER A 97 4.20 -7.21 8.06
N CYS A 98 3.45 -6.77 9.06
CA CYS A 98 3.89 -6.82 10.47
C CYS A 98 4.08 -8.23 11.01
N LEU A 99 3.17 -9.17 10.71
CA LEU A 99 3.31 -10.57 11.14
C LEU A 99 4.52 -11.24 10.52
N ASN A 100 4.80 -10.96 9.24
CA ASN A 100 6.00 -11.46 8.57
C ASN A 100 7.30 -10.86 9.14
N LEU A 101 7.25 -9.69 9.78
CA LEU A 101 8.43 -9.06 10.39
C LEU A 101 8.78 -9.64 11.77
N VAL A 102 7.81 -10.23 12.47
CA VAL A 102 7.96 -10.75 13.85
C VAL A 102 8.46 -12.20 13.89
N TRP A 103 8.53 -12.89 12.75
CA TRP A 103 8.89 -14.31 12.62
C TRP A 103 10.30 -14.52 12.06
#